data_AF-A0AAW0DW12-F1
#
_entry.id   AF-A0AAW0DW12-F1
#
_cell.length_a   1.000
_cell.length_b   1.000
_cell.length_c   1.000
_cell.angle_alpha   90.00
_cell.angle_beta   90.00
_cell.angle_gamma   90.00
#
_symmetry.space_group_name_H-M   'P 1'
#
loop_
_entity.id
_entity.type
_entity.pdbx_description
1 polymer ?
#
loop_
_entity_poly.entity_id
_entity_poly.type
_entity_poly.pdbx_seq_one_letter_code
_entity_poly.pdbx_strand_id
1 'polypeptide(L)'
;MSGLSFASETPFKSLAVDSGEETEKEEVPEPPSDTVRPVGIRVSAGRGGPPASANIKFLSSFVVVPEPEAPSRDASTSDTPSLSPSGSAFNPVDVPPETETPNKAPDSEPSPIANGAQKEDAEVNGPPVKGKGRKKEEEDVFRWWDADANGDDSVKWETLEHNGVIFPPLYEPLPPHVKMKYNGKPLELPPAAEEVAGFFAALIENDQSTKFNENFFDDWKKVLKTDPPRDGTKVTSFESCDFRPMFEYFEAEKARKRAMTDAEMEELKRLKDEQEAKYLTCLLDGRKEKIGNFRVEPPGLFRGRGEHPKTGSLKFRVRPEDITINIGKEAPVPVPNMPGKWKEVIHDNTVTWLATWTENVSGNHKYVFIAAGSSLKGQGDRPNSRKPAN
;
A
#
# COMPACT_ATOMS: atom_id res chain seq x y z
N MET A 1 -18.98 60.27 26.88
CA MET A 1 -18.45 60.75 25.59
C MET A 1 -17.27 61.65 25.91
N SER A 2 -16.06 61.19 25.62
CA SER A 2 -14.80 61.79 26.04
C SER A 2 -13.71 61.27 25.09
N GLY A 3 -12.77 62.04 24.55
CA GLY A 3 -12.62 63.50 24.49
C GLY A 3 -11.34 63.87 23.72
N LEU A 4 -11.36 65.03 23.04
CA LEU A 4 -10.27 66.03 22.84
C LEU A 4 -8.81 65.50 22.76
N SER A 5 -8.07 65.62 21.65
CA SER A 5 -7.42 66.84 21.09
C SER A 5 -6.40 67.49 22.06
N PHE A 6 -5.21 68.00 21.68
CA PHE A 6 -4.54 68.25 20.39
C PHE A 6 -3.04 68.51 20.67
N ALA A 7 -2.29 68.92 19.64
CA ALA A 7 -1.06 69.74 19.68
C ALA A 7 0.30 69.07 19.95
N SER A 8 1.25 69.47 19.11
CA SER A 8 2.69 69.25 19.14
C SER A 8 3.42 70.49 19.66
N GLU A 9 4.54 70.34 20.37
CA GLU A 9 5.60 71.37 20.39
C GLU A 9 6.96 70.84 20.89
N THR A 10 8.03 71.45 20.39
CA THR A 10 9.43 71.44 20.87
C THR A 10 9.90 72.90 20.77
N PRO A 11 10.96 73.42 21.45
CA PRO A 11 12.26 72.75 21.72
C PRO A 11 13.01 73.22 23.01
N PHE A 12 14.35 73.04 23.00
CA PHE A 12 15.42 73.80 23.70
C PHE A 12 16.15 73.22 24.94
N LYS A 13 17.35 72.67 24.65
CA LYS A 13 18.68 72.91 25.27
C LYS A 13 18.99 72.63 26.77
N SER A 14 20.08 71.85 26.91
CA SER A 14 21.27 72.12 27.76
C SER A 14 21.24 71.83 29.26
N LEU A 15 21.96 70.78 29.66
CA LEU A 15 23.17 70.88 30.50
C LEU A 15 23.94 69.54 30.46
N ALA A 16 25.26 69.60 30.70
CA ALA A 16 26.15 68.44 30.70
C ALA A 16 26.79 68.27 32.08
N VAL A 17 26.95 67.02 32.54
CA VAL A 17 27.95 66.61 33.54
C VAL A 17 28.47 65.22 33.16
N ASP A 18 29.76 65.03 33.39
CA ASP A 18 30.58 63.87 33.09
C ASP A 18 30.77 62.97 34.34
N SER A 19 30.75 61.65 34.14
CA SER A 19 31.40 60.62 34.98
C SER A 19 31.06 59.23 34.42
N GLY A 20 32.03 58.48 33.92
CA GLY A 20 31.83 57.12 33.40
C GLY A 20 32.20 56.02 34.40
N GLU A 21 31.86 54.78 34.08
CA GLU A 21 32.64 53.59 34.44
C GLU A 21 32.28 52.44 33.46
N GLU A 22 33.30 51.75 32.95
CA GLU A 22 33.13 50.55 32.12
C GLU A 22 33.01 49.30 33.01
N THR A 23 32.30 48.26 32.57
CA THR A 23 32.46 46.91 33.11
C THR A 23 32.49 45.87 32.00
N GLU A 24 33.46 44.97 32.10
CA GLU A 24 33.87 44.03 31.05
C GLU A 24 32.98 42.79 30.91
N LYS A 25 33.23 42.05 29.82
CA LYS A 25 32.76 40.68 29.62
C LYS A 25 33.75 39.72 30.27
N GLU A 26 33.26 38.70 30.96
CA GLU A 26 34.10 37.62 31.49
C GLU A 26 33.76 36.28 30.83
N GLU A 27 34.81 35.58 30.37
CA GLU A 27 34.78 34.27 29.72
C GLU A 27 35.39 33.24 30.69
N VAL A 28 34.72 32.09 30.90
CA VAL A 28 35.10 31.12 31.95
C VAL A 28 35.60 29.80 31.33
N PRO A 29 36.76 29.26 31.77
CA PRO A 29 37.47 28.17 31.07
C PRO A 29 37.26 26.75 31.65
N GLU A 30 37.71 25.74 30.90
CA GLU A 30 37.78 24.32 31.32
C GLU A 30 38.96 24.00 32.28
N PRO A 31 38.82 22.99 33.17
CA PRO A 31 39.94 22.32 33.85
C PRO A 31 40.08 20.80 33.51
N PRO A 32 41.22 20.14 33.86
CA PRO A 32 41.79 19.02 33.07
C PRO A 32 41.66 17.58 33.66
N SER A 33 42.39 16.65 33.03
CA SER A 33 42.33 15.17 33.16
C SER A 33 43.26 14.52 34.22
N ASP A 34 43.17 13.17 34.30
CA ASP A 34 43.98 12.16 35.06
C ASP A 34 43.45 11.77 36.46
N THR A 35 43.47 10.49 36.92
CA THR A 35 43.99 9.21 36.35
C THR A 35 43.30 7.95 36.97
N VAL A 36 43.71 6.75 36.51
CA VAL A 36 43.60 5.40 37.12
C VAL A 36 42.48 4.47 36.61
N ARG A 37 42.89 3.29 36.11
CA ARG A 37 42.08 2.11 35.73
C ARG A 37 42.26 1.00 36.78
N PRO A 38 41.44 -0.08 36.84
CA PRO A 38 41.76 -1.24 35.98
C PRO A 38 40.59 -2.20 35.58
N VAL A 39 40.91 -3.15 34.68
CA VAL A 39 40.22 -4.42 34.31
C VAL A 39 38.76 -4.42 33.82
N GLY A 40 38.61 -4.42 32.49
CA GLY A 40 37.96 -5.50 31.71
C GLY A 40 36.51 -5.94 31.96
N ILE A 41 35.65 -5.74 30.94
CA ILE A 41 34.98 -6.82 30.16
C ILE A 41 34.44 -6.20 28.85
N ARG A 42 34.45 -6.97 27.76
CA ARG A 42 34.12 -6.51 26.40
C ARG A 42 32.79 -7.10 25.96
N VAL A 43 31.74 -6.29 25.83
CA VAL A 43 30.48 -6.68 25.16
C VAL A 43 30.08 -5.59 24.17
N SER A 44 29.73 -6.00 22.94
CA SER A 44 29.47 -5.12 21.80
C SER A 44 28.06 -4.52 21.82
N ALA A 45 27.95 -3.19 21.79
CA ALA A 45 26.69 -2.51 21.55
C ALA A 45 26.33 -2.55 20.05
N GLY A 46 25.37 -3.39 19.68
CA GLY A 46 24.76 -3.38 18.35
C GLY A 46 23.90 -2.12 18.15
N ARG A 47 24.05 -1.44 17.01
CA ARG A 47 23.20 -0.30 16.64
C ARG A 47 21.79 -0.77 16.27
N GLY A 48 20.88 -0.79 17.23
CA GLY A 48 19.44 -0.91 16.97
C GLY A 48 18.88 0.39 16.42
N GLY A 49 18.66 0.48 15.11
CA GLY A 49 17.80 1.52 14.53
C GLY A 49 16.32 1.27 14.87
N PRO A 50 15.47 2.30 14.90
CA PRO A 50 14.04 2.12 15.18
C PRO A 50 13.37 1.29 14.08
N PRO A 51 12.33 0.50 14.41
CA PRO A 51 11.71 -0.44 13.48
C PRO A 51 11.04 0.29 12.31
N ALA A 52 11.14 -0.33 11.12
CA ALA A 52 10.54 0.21 9.89
C ALA A 52 9.01 0.34 10.03
N SER A 53 8.49 1.53 9.69
CA SER A 53 7.04 1.78 9.68
C SER A 53 6.34 0.80 8.75
N ALA A 54 5.42 0.00 9.31
CA ALA A 54 4.65 -0.95 8.53
C ALA A 54 3.76 -0.23 7.51
N ASN A 55 4.01 -0.48 6.22
CA ASN A 55 3.09 -0.08 5.15
C ASN A 55 1.80 -0.87 5.30
N ILE A 56 0.77 -0.25 5.89
CA ILE A 56 -0.60 -0.78 5.90
C ILE A 56 -1.08 -0.77 4.46
N LYS A 57 -0.98 -1.92 3.80
CA LYS A 57 -1.65 -2.16 2.50
C LYS A 57 -3.15 -2.08 2.77
N PHE A 58 -3.77 -0.99 2.33
CA PHE A 58 -5.21 -0.78 2.46
C PHE A 58 -5.98 -1.94 1.81
N LEU A 59 -7.20 -2.21 2.30
CA LEU A 59 -8.05 -3.30 1.85
C LEU A 59 -8.53 -3.04 0.41
N SER A 60 -7.68 -3.39 -0.57
CA SER A 60 -7.94 -3.28 -2.00
C SER A 60 -7.73 -4.63 -2.69
N SER A 61 -8.08 -5.72 -2.02
CA SER A 61 -7.89 -7.09 -2.52
C SER A 61 -9.15 -7.94 -2.31
N PHE A 62 -10.26 -7.50 -2.88
CA PHE A 62 -11.30 -8.42 -3.31
C PHE A 62 -10.95 -8.87 -4.73
N VAL A 63 -10.77 -10.18 -4.89
CA VAL A 63 -10.70 -10.81 -6.21
C VAL A 63 -12.14 -11.19 -6.53
N VAL A 64 -12.76 -10.48 -7.45
CA VAL A 64 -14.07 -10.87 -7.98
C VAL A 64 -13.89 -12.16 -8.76
N VAL A 65 -14.41 -13.27 -8.22
CA VAL A 65 -14.59 -14.51 -8.98
C VAL A 65 -15.80 -14.29 -9.88
N PRO A 66 -15.68 -14.38 -11.22
CA PRO A 66 -16.85 -14.31 -12.09
C PRO A 66 -17.72 -15.55 -11.87
N GLU A 67 -18.99 -15.33 -11.54
CA GLU A 67 -20.00 -16.38 -11.48
C GLU A 67 -20.22 -16.93 -12.91
N PRO A 68 -20.28 -18.25 -13.12
CA PRO A 68 -20.47 -18.82 -14.45
C PRO A 68 -21.89 -18.51 -14.96
N GLU A 69 -21.98 -17.85 -16.12
CA GLU A 69 -23.27 -17.55 -16.76
C GLU A 69 -24.09 -18.82 -16.99
N ALA A 70 -25.24 -18.92 -16.32
CA ALA A 70 -26.20 -19.98 -16.57
C ALA A 70 -26.88 -19.76 -17.94
N PRO A 71 -27.00 -20.79 -18.80
CA PRO A 71 -27.51 -20.61 -20.16
C PRO A 71 -28.99 -20.22 -20.15
N SER A 72 -29.29 -19.10 -20.80
CA SER A 72 -30.64 -18.58 -21.04
C SER A 72 -31.53 -19.61 -21.76
N ARG A 73 -32.73 -19.82 -21.22
CA ARG A 73 -33.83 -20.53 -21.92
C ARG A 73 -34.98 -19.55 -22.15
N ASP A 74 -35.23 -19.23 -23.42
CA ASP A 74 -36.35 -18.39 -23.83
C ASP A 74 -37.65 -19.17 -24.04
N ALA A 75 -38.77 -18.46 -23.81
CA ALA A 75 -40.15 -18.71 -24.27
C ALA A 75 -40.83 -20.05 -23.83
N SER A 76 -42.07 -20.08 -23.34
CA SER A 76 -43.24 -19.26 -23.70
C SER A 76 -44.43 -19.55 -22.76
N THR A 77 -45.28 -18.54 -22.46
CA THR A 77 -46.76 -18.58 -22.24
C THR A 77 -47.39 -19.63 -21.28
N SER A 78 -48.42 -19.34 -20.46
CA SER A 78 -49.34 -18.19 -20.35
C SER A 78 -50.03 -18.14 -18.96
N ASP A 79 -50.88 -17.11 -18.78
CA ASP A 79 -52.06 -17.05 -17.90
C ASP A 79 -51.90 -16.86 -16.37
N THR A 80 -52.34 -15.68 -15.94
CA THR A 80 -52.82 -15.34 -14.58
C THR A 80 -54.34 -15.57 -14.53
N PRO A 81 -54.95 -15.90 -13.37
CA PRO A 81 -55.35 -14.81 -12.47
C PRO A 81 -55.25 -15.08 -10.96
N SER A 82 -55.23 -13.95 -10.24
CA SER A 82 -55.48 -13.71 -8.81
C SER A 82 -56.31 -14.75 -8.04
N LEU A 83 -55.96 -14.98 -6.77
CA LEU A 83 -56.87 -14.76 -5.62
C LEU A 83 -56.13 -14.85 -4.26
N SER A 84 -56.54 -13.98 -3.32
CA SER A 84 -56.35 -14.04 -1.86
C SER A 84 -57.70 -13.63 -1.25
N PRO A 85 -58.14 -14.03 -0.03
CA PRO A 85 -57.36 -13.88 1.24
C PRO A 85 -57.67 -14.90 2.37
N SER A 86 -57.11 -14.64 3.58
CA SER A 86 -57.46 -15.22 4.90
C SER A 86 -57.06 -16.69 5.15
N GLY A 87 -56.70 -17.17 6.35
CA GLY A 87 -56.50 -16.54 7.68
C GLY A 87 -56.47 -17.59 8.82
N SER A 88 -56.01 -17.23 10.03
CA SER A 88 -55.72 -18.08 11.22
C SER A 88 -54.52 -19.04 11.06
N ALA A 89 -53.50 -19.15 11.92
CA ALA A 89 -53.31 -19.01 13.38
C ALA A 89 -53.61 -20.28 14.20
N PHE A 90 -52.57 -20.99 14.66
CA PHE A 90 -52.44 -21.62 15.99
C PHE A 90 -51.00 -22.13 16.26
N ASN A 91 -50.53 -21.92 17.48
CA ASN A 91 -49.29 -22.40 18.17
C ASN A 91 -49.74 -22.90 19.57
N PRO A 92 -48.89 -23.45 20.47
CA PRO A 92 -47.68 -24.30 20.35
C PRO A 92 -47.82 -25.59 21.23
N VAL A 93 -46.72 -26.35 21.47
CA VAL A 93 -46.65 -27.36 22.57
C VAL A 93 -45.24 -27.44 23.20
N ASP A 94 -45.17 -27.38 24.54
CA ASP A 94 -44.01 -27.58 25.45
C ASP A 94 -43.93 -29.08 25.93
N VAL A 95 -42.79 -29.79 26.17
CA VAL A 95 -41.64 -29.61 27.13
C VAL A 95 -42.06 -29.91 28.61
N PRO A 96 -41.32 -30.66 29.50
CA PRO A 96 -39.85 -30.89 29.60
C PRO A 96 -39.25 -32.37 29.65
N PRO A 97 -38.80 -33.05 30.77
CA PRO A 97 -37.38 -33.55 30.84
C PRO A 97 -37.07 -34.93 31.50
N GLU A 98 -35.78 -35.33 31.56
CA GLU A 98 -35.11 -35.86 32.78
C GLU A 98 -33.56 -35.78 32.75
N THR A 99 -32.92 -35.79 33.94
CA THR A 99 -31.47 -35.60 34.24
C THR A 99 -30.79 -36.95 34.65
N GLU A 100 -29.49 -37.19 34.86
CA GLU A 100 -28.42 -36.52 35.65
C GLU A 100 -26.97 -37.01 35.25
N THR A 101 -25.92 -36.45 35.89
CA THR A 101 -24.48 -36.85 35.89
C THR A 101 -24.04 -37.22 37.34
N PRO A 102 -22.77 -37.45 37.80
CA PRO A 102 -21.41 -37.37 37.20
C PRO A 102 -20.37 -38.46 37.69
N ASN A 103 -19.05 -38.14 37.63
CA ASN A 103 -17.83 -38.77 38.25
C ASN A 103 -17.07 -39.88 37.47
N LYS A 104 -15.72 -40.04 37.51
CA LYS A 104 -14.56 -39.22 37.99
C LYS A 104 -13.22 -39.89 37.51
N ALA A 105 -12.13 -39.11 37.31
CA ALA A 105 -10.76 -39.55 36.96
C ALA A 105 -9.96 -40.11 38.19
N PRO A 106 -8.66 -40.58 38.17
CA PRO A 106 -7.56 -40.28 37.22
C PRO A 106 -6.48 -41.38 36.90
N ASP A 107 -5.50 -40.99 36.06
CA ASP A 107 -4.07 -41.37 35.92
C ASP A 107 -3.53 -42.81 36.09
N SER A 108 -2.75 -43.27 35.10
CA SER A 108 -1.28 -43.50 35.23
C SER A 108 -0.60 -44.04 33.95
N GLU A 109 0.56 -43.47 33.60
CA GLU A 109 1.58 -44.03 32.71
C GLU A 109 2.76 -44.54 33.58
N PRO A 110 3.62 -45.51 33.15
CA PRO A 110 4.70 -45.18 32.21
C PRO A 110 5.20 -46.30 31.26
N SER A 111 6.10 -45.92 30.34
CA SER A 111 6.92 -46.71 29.39
C SER A 111 8.05 -47.54 30.08
N PRO A 112 9.13 -48.05 29.42
CA PRO A 112 9.47 -48.31 27.99
C PRO A 112 10.13 -49.71 27.75
N ILE A 113 10.77 -49.96 26.57
CA ILE A 113 12.16 -50.50 26.41
C ILE A 113 12.52 -50.66 24.91
N ALA A 114 13.82 -50.59 24.56
CA ALA A 114 14.37 -50.49 23.20
C ALA A 114 15.35 -51.65 22.83
N ASN A 115 16.09 -51.47 21.71
CA ASN A 115 17.19 -52.26 21.08
C ASN A 115 16.76 -52.92 19.74
N GLY A 116 17.51 -52.92 18.63
CA GLY A 116 18.93 -52.63 18.36
C GLY A 116 19.77 -53.94 18.35
N ALA A 117 20.63 -54.28 17.37
CA ALA A 117 21.05 -53.63 16.11
C ALA A 117 21.87 -54.62 15.21
N GLN A 118 22.10 -54.28 13.90
CA GLN A 118 23.19 -54.77 12.99
C GLN A 118 23.24 -56.29 12.65
N LYS A 119 23.84 -56.82 11.56
CA LYS A 119 24.52 -56.40 10.30
C LYS A 119 24.36 -57.60 9.30
N GLU A 120 24.53 -57.52 7.98
CA GLU A 120 25.79 -57.64 7.20
C GLU A 120 25.51 -57.50 5.68
N ASP A 121 26.58 -57.41 4.88
CA ASP A 121 26.61 -56.95 3.48
C ASP A 121 26.29 -58.01 2.41
N ALA A 122 25.78 -57.55 1.26
CA ALA A 122 25.82 -58.30 -0.01
C ALA A 122 25.82 -57.35 -1.23
N GLU A 123 26.95 -57.29 -1.94
CA GLU A 123 27.12 -56.51 -3.18
C GLU A 123 26.85 -57.39 -4.42
N VAL A 124 25.87 -57.02 -5.26
CA VAL A 124 25.80 -57.47 -6.68
C VAL A 124 25.34 -56.32 -7.58
N ASN A 125 26.02 -56.18 -8.72
CA ASN A 125 25.94 -55.04 -9.64
C ASN A 125 24.74 -55.08 -10.61
N GLY A 126 24.18 -53.91 -10.94
CA GLY A 126 23.19 -53.70 -12.01
C GLY A 126 23.01 -52.20 -12.34
N PRO A 127 22.97 -51.77 -13.62
CA PRO A 127 23.15 -50.36 -13.99
C PRO A 127 21.87 -49.49 -13.84
N PRO A 128 22.00 -48.19 -13.53
CA PRO A 128 20.84 -47.31 -13.30
C PRO A 128 20.17 -46.89 -14.62
N VAL A 129 18.85 -47.15 -14.71
CA VAL A 129 18.00 -46.65 -15.80
C VAL A 129 17.83 -45.14 -15.67
N LYS A 130 18.12 -44.40 -16.74
CA LYS A 130 18.04 -42.93 -16.80
C LYS A 130 16.61 -42.42 -16.53
N GLY A 131 16.35 -41.92 -15.33
CA GLY A 131 15.22 -41.04 -15.07
C GLY A 131 15.36 -39.76 -15.88
N LYS A 132 14.41 -39.47 -16.79
CA LYS A 132 14.37 -38.22 -17.55
C LYS A 132 14.16 -37.05 -16.58
N GLY A 133 15.22 -36.28 -16.34
CA GLY A 133 15.11 -35.00 -15.66
C GLY A 133 14.12 -34.10 -16.40
N ARG A 134 13.14 -33.55 -15.67
CA ARG A 134 12.26 -32.49 -16.15
C ARG A 134 13.16 -31.32 -16.58
N LYS A 135 13.22 -31.05 -17.88
CA LYS A 135 14.02 -29.98 -18.45
C LYS A 135 13.54 -28.66 -17.85
N LYS A 136 14.27 -28.17 -16.84
CA LYS A 136 14.18 -26.79 -16.40
C LYS A 136 14.55 -25.98 -17.64
N GLU A 137 13.69 -25.08 -18.09
CA GLU A 137 14.11 -24.09 -19.08
C GLU A 137 15.31 -23.37 -18.46
N GLU A 138 16.46 -23.51 -19.10
CA GLU A 138 17.60 -22.69 -18.80
C GLU A 138 17.16 -21.27 -19.15
N GLU A 139 16.82 -20.47 -18.13
CA GLU A 139 16.72 -19.02 -18.28
C GLU A 139 18.06 -18.60 -18.89
N ASP A 140 18.08 -18.31 -20.19
CA ASP A 140 19.29 -17.99 -20.93
C ASP A 140 19.88 -16.73 -20.31
N VAL A 141 20.94 -16.92 -19.51
CA VAL A 141 21.53 -15.86 -18.69
C VAL A 141 22.29 -14.94 -19.62
N PHE A 142 21.54 -14.03 -20.24
CA PHE A 142 22.06 -13.08 -21.21
C PHE A 142 23.16 -12.25 -20.57
N ARG A 143 24.40 -12.54 -20.98
CA ARG A 143 25.61 -11.87 -20.51
C ARG A 143 25.71 -10.51 -21.17
N TRP A 144 24.86 -9.58 -20.75
CA TRP A 144 24.83 -8.19 -21.23
C TRP A 144 26.17 -7.46 -21.04
N TRP A 145 27.08 -8.03 -20.26
CA TRP A 145 28.45 -7.53 -20.09
C TRP A 145 29.44 -7.97 -21.17
N ASP A 146 29.14 -9.03 -21.91
CA ASP A 146 29.90 -9.52 -23.07
C ASP A 146 29.36 -8.93 -24.40
N ALA A 147 28.26 -8.16 -24.34
CA ALA A 147 27.74 -7.43 -25.49
C ALA A 147 28.57 -6.16 -25.76
N ASP A 148 28.91 -5.94 -27.04
CA ASP A 148 29.69 -4.79 -27.48
C ASP A 148 29.06 -3.46 -27.07
N ALA A 149 29.84 -2.57 -26.46
CA ALA A 149 29.46 -1.18 -26.16
C ALA A 149 29.55 -0.27 -27.40
N ASN A 150 29.05 -0.76 -28.54
CA ASN A 150 29.15 -0.12 -29.85
C ASN A 150 27.81 0.54 -30.21
N GLY A 151 27.55 1.71 -29.63
CA GLY A 151 26.36 2.51 -29.92
C GLY A 151 26.45 3.93 -29.36
N ASP A 152 25.69 4.84 -29.96
CA ASP A 152 25.43 6.16 -29.36
C ASP A 152 24.57 5.97 -28.11
N ASP A 153 25.05 6.47 -26.96
CA ASP A 153 24.35 6.43 -25.67
C ASP A 153 22.96 7.11 -25.71
N SER A 154 22.61 7.82 -26.80
CA SER A 154 21.27 8.40 -26.98
C SER A 154 20.15 7.36 -27.12
N VAL A 155 20.38 6.21 -27.75
CA VAL A 155 19.35 5.18 -27.98
C VAL A 155 19.44 4.07 -26.92
N LYS A 156 18.32 3.77 -26.26
CA LYS A 156 18.21 2.80 -25.16
C LYS A 156 17.63 1.45 -25.55
N TRP A 157 16.91 1.39 -26.67
CA TRP A 157 16.29 0.19 -27.21
C TRP A 157 15.88 0.39 -28.67
N GLU A 158 15.76 -0.70 -29.42
CA GLU A 158 15.21 -0.75 -30.78
C GLU A 158 13.76 -1.20 -30.76
N THR A 159 13.43 -2.21 -29.93
CA THR A 159 12.07 -2.73 -29.77
C THR A 159 11.69 -2.86 -28.30
N LEU A 160 10.44 -2.50 -27.99
CA LEU A 160 9.90 -2.54 -26.64
C LEU A 160 8.42 -2.95 -26.68
N GLU A 161 8.06 -4.07 -26.06
CA GLU A 161 6.68 -4.54 -25.89
C GLU A 161 6.41 -4.82 -24.42
N HIS A 162 5.29 -4.32 -23.88
CA HIS A 162 4.88 -4.58 -22.50
C HIS A 162 3.37 -4.47 -22.33
N ASN A 163 2.83 -5.14 -21.32
CA ASN A 163 1.40 -5.17 -21.03
C ASN A 163 0.90 -3.93 -20.25
N GLY A 164 1.65 -2.83 -20.24
CA GLY A 164 1.29 -1.62 -19.51
C GLY A 164 1.46 -1.77 -17.99
N VAL A 165 0.45 -1.33 -17.25
CA VAL A 165 0.42 -1.35 -15.78
C VAL A 165 -0.88 -1.97 -15.27
N ILE A 166 -0.86 -2.52 -14.06
CA ILE A 166 -2.06 -3.02 -13.39
C ILE A 166 -2.57 -2.00 -12.37
N PHE A 167 -3.82 -1.57 -12.56
CA PHE A 167 -4.55 -0.70 -11.65
C PHE A 167 -5.10 -1.49 -10.45
N PRO A 168 -5.13 -0.89 -9.24
CA PRO A 168 -5.75 -1.50 -8.07
C PRO A 168 -7.27 -1.64 -8.27
N PRO A 169 -7.92 -2.67 -7.67
CA PRO A 169 -9.36 -2.83 -7.71
C PRO A 169 -10.14 -1.56 -7.33
N LEU A 170 -11.32 -1.40 -7.94
CA LEU A 170 -12.23 -0.30 -7.63
C LEU A 170 -12.70 -0.36 -6.18
N TYR A 171 -13.22 0.75 -5.69
CA TYR A 171 -13.77 0.81 -4.33
C TYR A 171 -15.06 -0.01 -4.24
N GLU A 172 -15.15 -0.86 -3.22
CA GLU A 172 -16.36 -1.57 -2.83
C GLU A 172 -16.97 -0.84 -1.62
N PRO A 173 -18.20 -0.29 -1.74
CA PRO A 173 -18.87 0.39 -0.63
C PRO A 173 -19.05 -0.49 0.60
N LEU A 174 -19.12 0.14 1.76
CA LEU A 174 -19.33 -0.56 3.02
C LEU A 174 -20.72 -1.22 3.09
N PRO A 175 -20.88 -2.30 3.89
CA PRO A 175 -22.20 -2.87 4.15
C PRO A 175 -23.16 -1.81 4.71
N PRO A 176 -24.46 -1.77 4.33
CA PRO A 176 -25.36 -0.66 4.67
C PRO A 176 -25.57 -0.35 6.17
N HIS A 177 -25.17 -1.26 7.06
CA HIS A 177 -25.21 -1.07 8.51
C HIS A 177 -23.94 -0.41 9.08
N VAL A 178 -22.84 -0.39 8.33
CA VAL A 178 -21.57 0.24 8.73
C VAL A 178 -21.55 1.67 8.21
N LYS A 179 -21.96 2.62 9.04
CA LYS A 179 -21.94 4.06 8.73
C LYS A 179 -21.15 4.81 9.79
N MET A 180 -20.30 5.75 9.38
CA MET A 180 -19.76 6.74 10.32
C MET A 180 -20.88 7.59 10.93
N LYS A 181 -20.63 8.26 12.04
CA LYS A 181 -21.59 9.18 12.65
C LYS A 181 -21.11 10.62 12.55
N TYR A 182 -22.05 11.55 12.44
CA TYR A 182 -21.81 12.98 12.55
C TYR A 182 -22.78 13.57 13.58
N ASN A 183 -22.26 14.25 14.60
CA ASN A 183 -23.03 14.68 15.78
C ASN A 183 -23.87 13.54 16.40
N GLY A 184 -23.27 12.34 16.49
CA GLY A 184 -23.90 11.13 17.03
C GLY A 184 -24.93 10.44 16.12
N LYS A 185 -25.31 11.03 14.97
CA LYS A 185 -26.26 10.43 14.01
C LYS A 185 -25.52 9.70 12.89
N PRO A 186 -25.95 8.50 12.46
CA PRO A 186 -25.39 7.84 11.28
C PRO A 186 -25.47 8.74 10.04
N LEU A 187 -24.36 8.86 9.31
CA LEU A 187 -24.23 9.67 8.10
C LEU A 187 -24.18 8.76 6.87
N GLU A 188 -25.03 9.01 5.86
CA GLU A 188 -24.98 8.25 4.61
C GLU A 188 -24.13 8.96 3.55
N LEU A 189 -22.93 8.44 3.34
CA LEU A 189 -21.98 8.96 2.36
C LEU A 189 -22.19 8.32 0.98
N PRO A 190 -22.00 9.06 -0.12
CA PRO A 190 -21.79 8.46 -1.43
C PRO A 190 -20.42 7.76 -1.51
N PRO A 191 -20.22 6.76 -2.39
CA PRO A 191 -19.02 5.93 -2.42
C PRO A 191 -17.69 6.68 -2.49
N ALA A 192 -17.60 7.80 -3.22
CA ALA A 192 -16.39 8.60 -3.32
C ALA A 192 -16.01 9.27 -1.98
N ALA A 193 -16.99 9.76 -1.23
CA ALA A 193 -16.77 10.32 0.10
C ALA A 193 -16.55 9.24 1.17
N GLU A 194 -17.16 8.06 0.99
CA GLU A 194 -17.01 6.89 1.86
C GLU A 194 -15.62 6.26 1.75
N GLU A 195 -15.06 6.10 0.53
CA GLU A 195 -13.69 5.61 0.30
C GLU A 195 -12.68 6.48 1.08
N VAL A 196 -12.83 7.81 1.00
CA VAL A 196 -11.93 8.78 1.65
C VAL A 196 -12.10 8.81 3.17
N ALA A 197 -13.34 8.75 3.68
CA ALA A 197 -13.58 8.56 5.10
C ALA A 197 -12.99 7.24 5.62
N GLY A 198 -13.04 6.18 4.79
CA GLY A 198 -12.48 4.87 5.08
C GLY A 198 -10.96 4.87 5.25
N PHE A 199 -10.24 5.66 4.45
CA PHE A 199 -8.78 5.82 4.61
C PHE A 199 -8.41 6.42 5.98
N PHE A 200 -9.19 7.38 6.48
CA PHE A 200 -8.96 7.97 7.80
C PHE A 200 -9.41 7.04 8.91
N ALA A 201 -10.61 6.44 8.78
CA ALA A 201 -11.15 5.48 9.72
C ALA A 201 -10.19 4.34 10.01
N ALA A 202 -9.53 3.77 8.99
CA ALA A 202 -8.55 2.69 9.15
C ALA A 202 -7.25 3.08 9.90
N LEU A 203 -7.12 4.36 10.32
CA LEU A 203 -5.93 4.95 10.92
C LEU A 203 -6.20 5.69 12.25
N ILE A 204 -7.41 5.62 12.83
CA ILE A 204 -7.80 6.42 14.00
C ILE A 204 -7.12 6.02 15.33
N GLU A 205 -6.65 4.78 15.46
CA GLU A 205 -5.88 4.32 16.63
C GLU A 205 -4.36 4.59 16.48
N ASN A 206 -3.91 5.05 15.31
CA ASN A 206 -2.54 5.51 15.14
C ASN A 206 -2.43 6.96 15.62
N ASP A 207 -1.31 7.31 16.26
CA ASP A 207 -0.98 8.69 16.60
C ASP A 207 -0.81 9.54 15.33
N GLN A 208 -1.81 10.37 15.03
CA GLN A 208 -1.82 11.30 13.90
C GLN A 208 -1.56 12.72 14.39
N SER A 209 -0.53 13.36 13.84
CA SER A 209 -0.26 14.79 14.07
C SER A 209 -1.48 15.66 13.71
N THR A 210 -1.68 16.79 14.40
CA THR A 210 -2.75 17.75 14.09
C THR A 210 -2.79 18.14 12.61
N LYS A 211 -1.61 18.33 11.98
CA LYS A 211 -1.47 18.63 10.55
C LYS A 211 -2.04 17.54 9.62
N PHE A 212 -1.96 16.27 10.04
CA PHE A 212 -2.54 15.15 9.30
C PHE A 212 -4.07 15.26 9.28
N ASN A 213 -4.68 15.52 10.44
CA ASN A 213 -6.13 15.64 10.59
C ASN A 213 -6.68 16.86 9.83
N GLU A 214 -5.98 18.01 9.92
CA GLU A 214 -6.30 19.22 9.16
C GLU A 214 -6.31 18.97 7.65
N ASN A 215 -5.20 18.45 7.10
CA ASN A 215 -5.05 18.21 5.67
C ASN A 215 -6.06 17.17 5.15
N PHE A 216 -6.29 16.07 5.91
CA PHE A 216 -7.33 15.10 5.61
C PHE A 216 -8.70 15.77 5.53
N PHE A 217 -9.08 16.52 6.56
CA PHE A 217 -10.41 17.10 6.65
C PHE A 217 -10.64 18.17 5.58
N ASP A 218 -9.61 18.96 5.24
CA ASP A 218 -9.67 19.94 4.14
C ASP A 218 -9.81 19.29 2.77
N ASP A 219 -9.16 18.15 2.50
CA ASP A 219 -9.33 17.40 1.26
C ASP A 219 -10.67 16.65 1.22
N TRP A 220 -11.10 16.04 2.32
CA TRP A 220 -12.40 15.35 2.39
C TRP A 220 -13.57 16.33 2.24
N LYS A 221 -13.48 17.56 2.79
CA LYS A 221 -14.43 18.65 2.51
C LYS A 221 -14.49 19.07 1.04
N LYS A 222 -13.45 18.82 0.22
CA LYS A 222 -13.51 19.05 -1.24
C LYS A 222 -14.30 17.94 -1.91
N VAL A 223 -14.07 16.68 -1.52
CA VAL A 223 -14.85 15.53 -2.00
C VAL A 223 -16.33 15.67 -1.64
N LEU A 224 -16.65 16.02 -0.39
CA LEU A 224 -18.02 16.26 0.08
C LEU A 224 -18.76 17.44 -0.59
N LYS A 225 -18.06 18.29 -1.35
CA LYS A 225 -18.71 19.33 -2.18
C LYS A 225 -19.15 18.79 -3.54
N THR A 226 -18.40 17.83 -4.10
CA THR A 226 -18.73 17.14 -5.35
C THR A 226 -19.74 16.03 -5.10
N ASP A 227 -19.52 15.26 -4.04
CA ASP A 227 -20.27 14.07 -3.64
C ASP A 227 -20.80 14.28 -2.20
N PRO A 228 -21.87 15.08 -2.02
CA PRO A 228 -22.40 15.40 -0.69
C PRO A 228 -23.13 14.21 -0.04
N PRO A 229 -23.25 14.19 1.31
CA PRO A 229 -24.05 13.19 2.03
C PRO A 229 -25.50 13.17 1.55
N ARG A 230 -26.06 11.96 1.42
CA ARG A 230 -27.38 11.72 0.80
C ARG A 230 -28.55 12.24 1.64
N ASP A 231 -28.35 12.40 2.93
CA ASP A 231 -29.30 12.97 3.88
C ASP A 231 -29.29 14.52 3.89
N GLY A 232 -28.41 15.14 3.09
CA GLY A 232 -28.22 16.60 3.06
C GLY A 232 -27.44 17.17 4.25
N THR A 233 -26.87 16.32 5.11
CA THR A 233 -26.08 16.76 6.27
C THR A 233 -24.80 17.46 5.81
N LYS A 234 -24.53 18.64 6.38
CA LYS A 234 -23.30 19.40 6.12
C LYS A 234 -22.26 19.10 7.17
N VAL A 235 -21.21 18.40 6.76
CA VAL A 235 -20.02 18.15 7.59
C VAL A 235 -19.17 19.42 7.61
N THR A 236 -19.01 20.03 8.80
CA THR A 236 -18.33 21.32 9.00
C THR A 236 -17.27 21.28 10.09
N SER A 237 -17.45 20.46 11.13
CA SER A 237 -16.49 20.25 12.23
C SER A 237 -15.89 18.85 12.12
N PHE A 238 -14.59 18.74 12.39
CA PHE A 238 -13.89 17.46 12.42
C PHE A 238 -14.21 16.70 13.72
N GLU A 239 -14.30 17.43 14.84
CA GLU A 239 -14.60 16.95 16.19
C GLU A 239 -16.00 16.31 16.28
N SER A 240 -16.93 16.73 15.42
CA SER A 240 -18.26 16.14 15.26
C SER A 240 -18.27 14.78 14.54
N CYS A 241 -17.15 14.33 13.96
CA CYS A 241 -17.05 13.10 13.16
C CYS A 241 -16.62 11.89 14.02
N ASP A 242 -17.44 10.82 14.02
CA ASP A 242 -17.13 9.53 14.65
C ASP A 242 -16.94 8.47 13.55
N PHE A 243 -15.68 8.13 13.31
CA PHE A 243 -15.24 7.10 12.36
C PHE A 243 -15.14 5.70 12.98
N ARG A 244 -15.42 5.53 14.29
CA ARG A 244 -15.23 4.27 15.01
C ARG A 244 -15.98 3.07 14.39
N PRO A 245 -17.23 3.20 13.90
CA PRO A 245 -17.93 2.07 13.28
C PRO A 245 -17.23 1.53 12.03
N MET A 246 -16.61 2.40 11.22
CA MET A 246 -15.85 2.00 10.04
C MET A 246 -14.53 1.31 10.45
N PHE A 247 -13.84 1.82 11.47
CA PHE A 247 -12.62 1.22 11.99
C PHE A 247 -12.86 -0.20 12.51
N GLU A 248 -13.89 -0.40 13.33
CA GLU A 248 -14.23 -1.71 13.91
C GLU A 248 -14.58 -2.73 12.84
N TYR A 249 -15.29 -2.32 11.77
CA TYR A 249 -15.50 -3.15 10.60
C TYR A 249 -14.17 -3.52 9.90
N PHE A 250 -13.25 -2.58 9.70
CA PHE A 250 -11.96 -2.87 9.07
C PHE A 250 -11.05 -3.78 9.92
N GLU A 251 -11.09 -3.68 11.25
CA GLU A 251 -10.39 -4.64 12.12
C GLU A 251 -11.04 -6.03 12.09
N ALA A 252 -12.37 -6.12 12.07
CA ALA A 252 -13.07 -7.38 11.88
C ALA A 252 -12.74 -8.03 10.53
N GLU A 253 -12.64 -7.25 9.44
CA GLU A 253 -12.21 -7.72 8.12
C GLU A 253 -10.74 -8.19 8.10
N LYS A 254 -9.84 -7.47 8.77
CA LYS A 254 -8.44 -7.91 8.95
C LYS A 254 -8.36 -9.20 9.76
N ALA A 255 -9.19 -9.37 10.80
CA ALA A 255 -9.28 -10.58 11.60
C ALA A 255 -9.83 -11.76 10.77
N ARG A 256 -10.93 -11.55 10.03
CA ARG A 256 -11.51 -12.52 9.09
C ARG A 256 -10.48 -13.00 8.07
N LYS A 257 -9.73 -12.09 7.46
CA LYS A 257 -8.68 -12.42 6.49
C LYS A 257 -7.48 -13.16 7.11
N ARG A 258 -7.17 -12.93 8.40
CA ARG A 258 -6.14 -13.69 9.14
C ARG A 258 -6.61 -15.07 9.58
N ALA A 259 -7.93 -15.30 9.67
CA ALA A 259 -8.55 -16.57 10.02
C ALA A 259 -8.91 -17.45 8.80
N MET A 260 -8.67 -16.94 7.58
CA MET A 260 -8.82 -17.68 6.31
C MET A 260 -7.87 -18.89 6.28
N THR A 261 -8.31 -20.00 5.71
CA THR A 261 -7.49 -21.22 5.68
C THR A 261 -6.31 -21.08 4.70
N ASP A 262 -5.24 -21.85 4.93
CA ASP A 262 -4.07 -21.85 4.05
C ASP A 262 -4.43 -22.19 2.59
N ALA A 263 -5.38 -23.11 2.38
CA ALA A 263 -5.83 -23.52 1.05
C ALA A 263 -6.58 -22.39 0.31
N GLU A 264 -7.49 -21.69 0.99
CA GLU A 264 -8.19 -20.54 0.40
C GLU A 264 -7.22 -19.37 0.15
N MET A 265 -6.24 -19.17 1.03
CA MET A 265 -5.21 -18.14 0.88
C MET A 265 -4.27 -18.45 -0.29
N GLU A 266 -3.91 -19.71 -0.51
CA GLU A 266 -3.11 -20.16 -1.65
C GLU A 266 -3.86 -19.97 -2.97
N GLU A 267 -5.14 -20.33 -3.04
CA GLU A 267 -5.96 -20.12 -4.25
C GLU A 267 -6.14 -18.62 -4.55
N LEU A 268 -6.41 -17.79 -3.54
CA LEU A 268 -6.52 -16.33 -3.71
C LEU A 268 -5.20 -15.72 -4.20
N LYS A 269 -4.06 -16.28 -3.78
CA LYS A 269 -2.73 -15.92 -4.29
C LYS A 269 -2.55 -16.41 -5.73
N ARG A 270 -2.93 -17.66 -6.05
CA ARG A 270 -2.81 -18.25 -7.40
C ARG A 270 -3.58 -17.42 -8.44
N LEU A 271 -4.85 -17.10 -8.15
CA LEU A 271 -5.69 -16.25 -9.02
C LEU A 271 -5.08 -14.87 -9.23
N LYS A 272 -4.51 -14.28 -8.17
CA LYS A 272 -3.82 -13.00 -8.27
C LYS A 272 -2.55 -13.07 -9.11
N ASP A 273 -1.69 -14.07 -8.86
CA ASP A 273 -0.44 -14.25 -9.59
C ASP A 273 -0.71 -14.53 -11.08
N GLU A 274 -1.80 -15.25 -11.40
CA GLU A 274 -2.29 -15.52 -12.76
C GLU A 274 -2.81 -14.25 -13.47
N GLN A 275 -3.52 -13.37 -12.77
CA GLN A 275 -3.91 -12.03 -13.27
C GLN A 275 -2.71 -11.09 -13.46
N GLU A 276 -1.73 -11.14 -12.56
CA GLU A 276 -0.54 -10.28 -12.59
C GLU A 276 0.54 -10.79 -13.56
N ALA A 277 0.50 -12.06 -13.98
CA ALA A 277 1.54 -12.75 -14.76
C ALA A 277 2.01 -11.97 -16.01
N LYS A 278 1.06 -11.44 -16.79
CA LYS A 278 1.38 -10.69 -18.03
C LYS A 278 2.11 -9.37 -17.80
N TYR A 279 2.04 -8.79 -16.60
CA TYR A 279 2.71 -7.54 -16.22
C TYR A 279 4.09 -7.77 -15.57
N LEU A 280 4.49 -9.03 -15.34
CA LEU A 280 5.78 -9.35 -14.71
C LEU A 280 6.99 -9.12 -15.64
N THR A 281 6.77 -9.10 -16.96
CA THR A 281 7.83 -9.04 -17.97
C THR A 281 7.48 -8.15 -19.16
N CYS A 282 8.50 -7.56 -19.78
CA CYS A 282 8.46 -6.95 -21.11
C CYS A 282 9.36 -7.71 -22.09
N LEU A 283 9.17 -7.49 -23.39
CA LEU A 283 10.13 -7.84 -24.43
C LEU A 283 10.93 -6.58 -24.78
N LEU A 284 12.25 -6.63 -24.60
CA LEU A 284 13.19 -5.55 -24.87
C LEU A 284 14.25 -6.08 -25.85
N ASP A 285 14.29 -5.56 -27.08
CA ASP A 285 15.22 -6.03 -28.13
C ASP A 285 15.19 -7.57 -28.30
N GLY A 286 13.98 -8.12 -28.39
CA GLY A 286 13.74 -9.56 -28.49
C GLY A 286 13.99 -10.37 -27.20
N ARG A 287 14.46 -9.76 -26.10
CA ARG A 287 14.80 -10.43 -24.84
C ARG A 287 13.71 -10.22 -23.80
N LYS A 288 13.36 -11.27 -23.04
CA LYS A 288 12.40 -11.17 -21.92
C LYS A 288 13.09 -10.56 -20.70
N GLU A 289 12.61 -9.41 -20.26
CA GLU A 289 13.14 -8.68 -19.10
C GLU A 289 12.05 -8.51 -18.03
N LYS A 290 12.42 -8.61 -16.75
CA LYS A 290 11.47 -8.53 -15.61
C LYS A 290 11.12 -7.07 -15.31
N ILE A 291 9.85 -6.74 -15.09
CA ILE A 291 9.39 -5.37 -14.76
C ILE A 291 9.40 -5.18 -13.23
N GLY A 292 9.84 -4.01 -12.76
CA GLY A 292 9.98 -3.72 -11.32
C GLY A 292 8.65 -3.38 -10.64
N ASN A 293 8.06 -2.24 -11.02
CA ASN A 293 6.96 -1.60 -10.28
C ASN A 293 5.70 -1.38 -11.12
N PHE A 294 5.25 -2.41 -11.84
CA PHE A 294 4.07 -2.41 -12.73
C PHE A 294 2.71 -2.21 -12.02
N ARG A 295 2.66 -2.23 -10.69
CA ARG A 295 1.43 -2.01 -9.91
C ARG A 295 1.27 -0.52 -9.61
N VAL A 296 0.17 0.07 -10.08
CA VAL A 296 -0.19 1.45 -9.79
C VAL A 296 -0.49 1.61 -8.30
N GLU A 297 -0.01 2.69 -7.68
CA GLU A 297 -0.25 2.95 -6.25
C GLU A 297 -1.75 3.16 -5.98
N PRO A 298 -2.34 2.52 -4.95
CA PRO A 298 -3.72 2.79 -4.57
C PRO A 298 -3.91 4.20 -4.02
N PRO A 299 -5.15 4.74 -4.12
CA PRO A 299 -5.54 5.94 -3.38
C PRO A 299 -5.38 5.74 -1.87
N GLY A 300 -5.31 6.85 -1.14
CA GLY A 300 -5.14 6.84 0.31
C GLY A 300 -4.69 8.20 0.85
N LEU A 301 -4.32 8.27 2.12
CA LEU A 301 -3.78 9.49 2.71
C LEU A 301 -2.24 9.50 2.62
N PHE A 302 -1.66 10.64 2.25
CA PHE A 302 -0.22 10.81 2.12
C PHE A 302 0.44 10.81 3.51
N ARG A 303 1.43 9.93 3.70
CA ARG A 303 2.19 9.82 4.96
C ARG A 303 3.64 10.20 4.68
N GLY A 304 3.95 11.48 4.83
CA GLY A 304 5.32 11.98 4.70
C GLY A 304 6.21 11.50 5.84
N ARG A 305 7.53 11.51 5.64
CA ARG A 305 8.51 11.25 6.71
C ARG A 305 8.78 12.53 7.49
N GLY A 306 8.86 12.43 8.81
CA GLY A 306 9.03 13.59 9.69
C GLY A 306 7.83 14.55 9.62
N GLU A 307 8.06 15.82 9.97
CA GLU A 307 7.05 16.89 9.97
C GLU A 307 6.74 17.40 8.54
N HIS A 308 6.29 16.51 7.66
CA HIS A 308 6.01 16.86 6.28
C HIS A 308 4.71 17.68 6.16
N PRO A 309 4.71 18.88 5.55
CA PRO A 309 3.56 19.80 5.59
C PRO A 309 2.30 19.28 4.89
N LYS A 310 2.45 18.34 3.94
CA LYS A 310 1.35 17.66 3.22
C LYS A 310 0.94 16.30 3.80
N THR A 311 1.40 15.95 5.00
CA THR A 311 0.97 14.71 5.67
C THR A 311 -0.55 14.77 5.91
N GLY A 312 -1.29 13.71 5.60
CA GLY A 312 -2.75 13.64 5.65
C GLY A 312 -3.48 14.03 4.36
N SER A 313 -2.81 14.67 3.40
CA SER A 313 -3.44 15.04 2.12
C SER A 313 -3.87 13.82 1.31
N LEU A 314 -4.98 13.94 0.58
CA LEU A 314 -5.57 12.85 -0.20
C LEU A 314 -4.76 12.56 -1.46
N LYS A 315 -4.23 11.34 -1.58
CA LYS A 315 -3.69 10.78 -2.83
C LYS A 315 -4.84 10.27 -3.69
N PHE A 316 -4.97 10.79 -4.89
CA PHE A 316 -6.03 10.40 -5.82
C PHE A 316 -5.80 9.03 -6.44
N ARG A 317 -6.89 8.39 -6.85
CA ARG A 317 -6.86 7.15 -7.63
C ARG A 317 -6.46 7.48 -9.06
N VAL A 318 -5.25 7.08 -9.44
CA VAL A 318 -4.73 7.19 -10.82
C VAL A 318 -5.65 6.41 -11.76
N ARG A 319 -6.01 7.02 -12.89
CA ARG A 319 -6.83 6.47 -13.98
C ARG A 319 -5.98 6.24 -15.23
N PRO A 320 -6.44 5.47 -16.23
CA PRO A 320 -5.79 5.38 -17.54
C PRO A 320 -5.45 6.75 -18.15
N GLU A 321 -6.37 7.72 -17.98
CA GLU A 321 -6.27 9.09 -18.49
C GLU A 321 -5.17 9.94 -17.80
N ASP A 322 -4.56 9.44 -16.73
CA ASP A 322 -3.41 10.08 -16.05
C ASP A 322 -2.06 9.53 -16.55
N ILE A 323 -2.05 8.36 -17.19
CA ILE A 323 -0.84 7.58 -17.51
C ILE A 323 -0.45 7.72 -18.98
N THR A 324 0.77 8.19 -19.22
CA THR A 324 1.46 8.09 -20.52
C THR A 324 2.20 6.75 -20.61
N ILE A 325 1.97 5.99 -21.68
CA ILE A 325 2.68 4.74 -21.99
C ILE A 325 3.83 5.04 -22.96
N ASN A 326 5.01 4.44 -22.76
CA ASN A 326 6.11 4.44 -23.72
C ASN A 326 6.37 3.01 -24.21
N ILE A 327 6.29 2.78 -25.51
CA ILE A 327 6.32 1.44 -26.11
C ILE A 327 6.91 1.51 -27.53
N GLY A 328 7.34 0.39 -28.12
CA GLY A 328 7.81 0.33 -29.51
C GLY A 328 6.71 0.70 -30.52
N LYS A 329 7.10 1.29 -31.66
CA LYS A 329 6.16 1.78 -32.69
C LYS A 329 5.31 0.68 -33.33
N GLU A 330 5.85 -0.54 -33.40
CA GLU A 330 5.23 -1.71 -34.01
C GLU A 330 4.58 -2.65 -32.98
N ALA A 331 4.78 -2.38 -31.68
CA ALA A 331 4.30 -3.23 -30.60
C ALA A 331 2.80 -2.99 -30.30
N PRO A 332 2.04 -4.02 -29.88
CA PRO A 332 0.64 -3.88 -29.52
C PRO A 332 0.47 -2.95 -28.31
N VAL A 333 -0.33 -1.90 -28.47
CA VAL A 333 -0.65 -0.97 -27.38
C VAL A 333 -1.43 -1.73 -26.29
N PRO A 334 -0.99 -1.70 -25.01
CA PRO A 334 -1.63 -2.45 -23.94
C PRO A 334 -3.04 -1.94 -23.65
N VAL A 335 -3.93 -2.82 -23.19
CA VAL A 335 -5.30 -2.46 -22.77
C VAL A 335 -5.36 -2.38 -21.24
N PRO A 336 -5.83 -1.26 -20.65
CA PRO A 336 -5.98 -1.14 -19.19
C PRO A 336 -6.89 -2.22 -18.59
N ASN A 337 -6.63 -2.66 -17.36
CA ASN A 337 -7.51 -3.58 -16.62
C ASN A 337 -8.75 -2.92 -15.99
N MET A 338 -9.11 -1.73 -16.45
CA MET A 338 -10.27 -0.96 -16.00
C MET A 338 -10.77 -0.05 -17.13
N PRO A 339 -12.03 0.43 -17.10
CA PRO A 339 -12.55 1.34 -18.11
C PRO A 339 -11.73 2.62 -18.21
N GLY A 340 -11.38 3.01 -19.44
CA GLY A 340 -10.65 4.24 -19.75
C GLY A 340 -9.77 4.10 -20.99
N LYS A 341 -9.02 5.16 -21.31
CA LYS A 341 -7.99 5.20 -22.34
C LYS A 341 -6.72 5.82 -21.76
N TRP A 342 -5.55 5.39 -22.24
CA TRP A 342 -4.28 6.03 -21.85
C TRP A 342 -4.30 7.52 -22.18
N LYS A 343 -3.70 8.33 -21.30
CA LYS A 343 -3.49 9.75 -21.52
C LYS A 343 -2.82 10.03 -22.86
N GLU A 344 -1.79 9.24 -23.14
CA GLU A 344 -0.93 9.36 -24.31
C GLU A 344 -0.18 8.03 -24.49
N VAL A 345 0.16 7.69 -25.73
CA VAL A 345 1.05 6.58 -26.07
C VAL A 345 2.17 7.16 -26.92
N ILE A 346 3.41 7.03 -26.45
CA ILE A 346 4.62 7.52 -27.10
C ILE A 346 5.58 6.38 -27.44
N HIS A 347 6.59 6.71 -28.25
CA HIS A 347 7.58 5.78 -28.76
C HIS A 347 9.00 6.38 -28.68
N ASP A 348 9.36 6.86 -27.48
CA ASP A 348 10.63 7.51 -27.20
C ASP A 348 11.66 6.46 -26.75
N ASN A 349 12.58 6.15 -27.66
CA ASN A 349 13.67 5.20 -27.43
C ASN A 349 14.91 5.81 -26.77
N THR A 350 14.87 7.09 -26.38
CA THR A 350 15.95 7.73 -25.61
C THR A 350 15.79 7.56 -24.09
N VAL A 351 14.61 7.09 -23.66
CA VAL A 351 14.25 6.88 -22.24
C VAL A 351 13.99 5.40 -21.91
N THR A 352 14.13 5.07 -20.62
CA THR A 352 14.13 3.69 -20.10
C THR A 352 12.88 3.31 -19.29
N TRP A 353 11.91 4.23 -19.17
CA TRP A 353 10.65 4.01 -18.48
C TRP A 353 9.58 3.48 -19.44
N LEU A 354 8.67 2.65 -18.91
CA LEU A 354 7.60 1.97 -19.65
C LEU A 354 6.25 2.71 -19.55
N ALA A 355 6.02 3.36 -18.41
CA ALA A 355 4.84 4.18 -18.15
C ALA A 355 5.19 5.30 -17.16
N THR A 356 4.50 6.43 -17.25
CA THR A 356 4.63 7.55 -16.29
C THR A 356 3.31 8.26 -16.02
N TRP A 357 3.16 8.83 -14.82
CA TRP A 357 2.07 9.71 -14.44
C TRP A 357 2.54 10.74 -13.41
N THR A 358 1.76 11.81 -13.22
CA THR A 358 2.05 12.84 -12.21
C THR A 358 1.23 12.56 -10.94
N GLU A 359 1.89 12.53 -9.78
CA GLU A 359 1.26 12.31 -8.48
C GLU A 359 0.72 13.62 -7.90
N ASN A 360 -0.51 13.61 -7.36
CA ASN A 360 -1.27 14.84 -7.10
C ASN A 360 -0.82 15.62 -5.84
N VAL A 361 -0.27 14.96 -4.82
CA VAL A 361 0.11 15.64 -3.57
C VAL A 361 1.40 16.43 -3.77
N SER A 362 2.39 15.86 -4.47
CA SER A 362 3.71 16.49 -4.65
C SER A 362 3.90 17.14 -6.02
N GLY A 363 3.12 16.76 -7.04
CA GLY A 363 3.38 17.12 -8.43
C GLY A 363 4.53 16.32 -9.07
N ASN A 364 5.02 15.29 -8.39
CA ASN A 364 6.18 14.51 -8.83
C ASN A 364 5.77 13.46 -9.87
N HIS A 365 6.62 13.24 -10.87
CA HIS A 365 6.46 12.14 -11.81
C HIS A 365 6.79 10.79 -11.14
N LYS A 366 5.89 9.83 -11.35
CA LYS A 366 6.07 8.41 -11.06
C LYS A 366 6.40 7.71 -12.37
N TYR A 367 7.23 6.68 -12.30
CA TYR A 367 7.72 5.95 -13.47
C TYR A 367 7.68 4.45 -13.20
N VAL A 368 7.29 3.66 -14.19
CA VAL A 368 7.49 2.20 -14.19
C VAL A 368 8.76 1.88 -14.95
N PHE A 369 9.66 1.15 -14.30
CA PHE A 369 10.92 0.72 -14.90
C PHE A 369 11.02 -0.81 -14.97
N ILE A 370 11.87 -1.26 -15.89
CA ILE A 370 12.44 -2.61 -15.87
C ILE A 370 13.17 -2.82 -14.52
N ALA A 371 13.13 -4.04 -13.99
CA ALA A 371 13.68 -4.40 -12.68
C ALA A 371 15.19 -4.16 -12.61
N ALA A 372 15.72 -3.91 -11.40
CA ALA A 372 17.13 -3.55 -11.19
C ALA A 372 18.14 -4.60 -11.68
N GLY A 373 17.75 -5.88 -11.77
CA GLY A 373 18.60 -6.96 -12.30
C GLY A 373 18.61 -7.09 -13.83
N SER A 374 17.89 -6.23 -14.56
CA SER A 374 17.84 -6.24 -16.03
C SER A 374 19.11 -5.67 -16.66
N SER A 375 19.35 -6.02 -17.93
CA SER A 375 20.50 -5.55 -18.70
C SER A 375 20.60 -4.02 -18.75
N LEU A 376 19.47 -3.35 -19.01
CA LEU A 376 19.39 -1.88 -19.15
C LEU A 376 19.71 -1.13 -17.85
N LYS A 377 19.31 -1.70 -16.70
CA LYS A 377 19.65 -1.17 -15.36
C LYS A 377 21.12 -1.43 -15.03
N GLY A 378 21.59 -2.65 -15.27
CA GLY A 378 22.97 -3.06 -15.00
C GLY A 378 24.00 -2.21 -15.76
N GLN A 379 23.72 -1.83 -17.01
CA GLN A 379 24.58 -0.94 -17.80
C GLN A 379 24.74 0.44 -17.17
N GLY A 380 23.64 1.05 -16.70
CA GLY A 380 23.64 2.37 -16.07
C GLY A 380 24.30 2.41 -14.69
N ASP A 381 24.21 1.33 -13.92
CA ASP A 381 24.80 1.23 -12.57
C ASP A 381 26.31 0.89 -12.58
N ARG A 382 26.93 0.71 -13.77
CA ARG A 382 28.38 0.55 -13.87
C ARG A 382 29.10 1.83 -13.44
N PRO A 383 30.11 1.76 -12.55
CA PRO A 383 31.01 2.89 -12.37
C PRO A 383 31.71 3.17 -13.70
N ASN A 384 31.52 4.38 -14.23
CA ASN A 384 32.16 4.80 -15.47
C ASN A 384 33.69 4.91 -15.26
N SER A 385 34.38 3.80 -15.54
CA SER A 385 35.83 3.62 -15.36
C SER A 385 36.68 4.46 -16.33
N ARG A 386 36.04 5.28 -17.19
CA ARG A 386 36.71 6.31 -18.00
C ARG A 386 36.89 7.66 -17.27
N LYS A 387 36.51 7.80 -15.99
CA LYS A 387 37.01 8.93 -15.20
C LYS A 387 38.53 8.77 -15.03
N PRO A 388 39.36 9.69 -15.54
CA PRO A 388 40.81 9.58 -15.35
C PRO A 388 41.12 9.62 -13.85
N ALA A 389 41.99 8.71 -13.40
CA ALA A 389 42.63 8.85 -12.10
C ALA A 389 43.48 10.12 -12.13
N ASN A 390 43.28 10.98 -11.13
CA ASN A 390 43.87 12.31 -11.04
C ASN A 390 44.88 12.38 -9.89
#